data_AF-A0A351IST6-F1
#
_entry.id   AF-A0A351IST6-F1
#
_cell.length_a   1.000
_cell.length_b   1.000
_cell.length_c   1.000
_cell.angle_alpha   90.00
_cell.angle_beta   90.00
_cell.angle_gamma   90.00
#
_symmetry.space_group_name_H-M   'P 1'
#
loop_
_entity.id
_entity.type
_entity.pdbx_description
1 polymer ?
#
loop_
_entity_poly.entity_id
_entity_poly.type
_entity_poly.pdbx_seq_one_letter_code
_entity_poly.pdbx_strand_id
1 'polypeptide(L)'
;MNETPHNDIARLPAQTKRISAIITILFFCAITSTVLVSSWIITFLFTKNLNQESFTPQDSPPLAIIKNTGALILSSSSPSLFLSSEGSFDPDGGLLTYEWAITAGPTTAHITPPFIVSHDAYYTAHTSLLASSGIWIITLTVTDNENKTVSASLPITVE
;
A
#
# COMPACT_ATOMS: atom_id res chain seq x y z
N MET A 1 -74.98 37.34 -43.23
CA MET A 1 -74.66 35.95 -43.61
C MET A 1 -73.16 35.76 -43.47
N ASN A 2 -72.70 35.35 -42.29
CA ASN A 2 -71.40 34.70 -42.09
C ASN A 2 -71.35 34.13 -40.66
N GLU A 3 -71.71 32.86 -40.49
CA GLU A 3 -71.48 32.11 -39.25
C GLU A 3 -70.06 31.56 -39.32
N THR A 4 -69.20 31.96 -38.38
CA THR A 4 -67.85 31.40 -38.21
C THR A 4 -67.93 29.97 -37.68
N PRO A 5 -67.16 28.99 -38.21
CA PRO A 5 -67.19 27.63 -37.70
C PRO A 5 -66.52 27.57 -36.31
N HIS A 6 -67.31 27.11 -35.34
CA HIS A 6 -66.89 26.84 -33.97
C HIS A 6 -65.85 25.70 -34.00
N ASN A 7 -64.63 25.98 -33.53
CA ASN A 7 -63.54 25.02 -33.49
C ASN A 7 -63.79 24.01 -32.35
N ASP A 8 -64.42 22.87 -32.68
CA ASP A 8 -64.58 21.76 -31.74
C ASP A 8 -63.23 21.08 -31.52
N ILE A 9 -62.53 21.52 -30.48
CA ILE A 9 -61.36 20.82 -29.94
C ILE A 9 -61.87 19.46 -29.43
N ALA A 10 -61.67 18.41 -30.22
CA ALA A 10 -62.12 17.06 -29.91
C ALA A 10 -61.72 16.64 -28.49
N ARG A 11 -62.71 16.49 -27.60
CA ARG A 11 -62.52 15.91 -26.27
C ARG A 11 -62.15 14.43 -26.45
N LEU A 12 -60.90 14.08 -26.15
CA LEU A 12 -60.44 12.69 -26.07
C LEU A 12 -61.41 11.86 -25.19
N PRO A 13 -61.94 10.72 -25.69
CA PRO A 13 -62.92 9.93 -24.96
C PRO A 13 -62.32 9.41 -23.65
N ALA A 14 -63.11 9.33 -22.58
CA ALA A 14 -62.63 8.94 -21.25
C ALA A 14 -61.85 7.60 -21.22
N GLN A 15 -62.12 6.71 -22.18
CA GLN A 15 -61.40 5.45 -22.40
C GLN A 15 -59.93 5.66 -22.78
N THR A 16 -59.60 6.62 -23.64
CA THR A 16 -58.20 6.87 -24.06
C THR A 16 -57.35 7.46 -22.94
N LYS A 17 -57.95 8.29 -22.07
CA LYS A 17 -57.28 8.75 -20.82
C LYS A 17 -57.02 7.61 -19.84
N ARG A 18 -57.97 6.68 -19.68
CA ARG A 18 -57.82 5.49 -18.82
C ARG A 18 -56.73 4.55 -19.35
N ILE A 19 -56.71 4.30 -20.66
CA ILE A 19 -55.68 3.47 -21.31
C ILE A 19 -54.29 4.12 -21.16
N SER A 20 -54.17 5.43 -21.38
CA SER A 20 -52.92 6.16 -21.17
C SER A 20 -52.43 6.07 -19.72
N ALA A 21 -53.31 6.22 -18.73
CA ALA A 21 -52.94 6.09 -17.32
C ALA A 21 -52.45 4.67 -16.97
N ILE A 22 -53.11 3.63 -17.49
CA ILE A 22 -52.70 2.23 -17.29
C ILE A 22 -51.32 1.97 -17.91
N ILE A 23 -51.07 2.44 -19.14
CA ILE A 23 -49.77 2.28 -19.81
C ILE A 23 -48.66 2.98 -19.01
N THR A 24 -48.91 4.19 -18.53
CA THR A 24 -47.95 4.94 -17.72
C THR A 24 -47.63 4.22 -16.41
N ILE A 25 -48.64 3.69 -15.72
CA ILE A 25 -48.44 2.91 -14.49
C ILE A 25 -47.64 1.63 -14.76
N LEU A 26 -47.96 0.90 -15.83
CA LEU A 26 -47.22 -0.31 -16.22
C LEU A 26 -45.76 0.01 -16.58
N PHE A 27 -45.51 1.13 -17.26
CA PHE A 27 -44.16 1.59 -17.60
C PHE A 27 -43.34 1.94 -16.34
N PHE A 28 -43.92 2.71 -15.41
CA PHE A 28 -43.27 3.02 -14.14
C PHE A 28 -43.02 1.75 -13.31
N CYS A 29 -43.96 0.80 -13.28
CA CYS A 29 -43.81 -0.47 -12.57
C CYS A 29 -42.70 -1.34 -13.18
N ALA A 30 -42.58 -1.35 -14.51
CA ALA A 30 -41.50 -2.03 -15.21
C ALA A 30 -40.14 -1.40 -14.88
N ILE A 31 -40.03 -0.07 -14.88
CA ILE A 31 -38.79 0.63 -14.50
C ILE A 31 -38.42 0.30 -13.06
N THR A 32 -39.33 0.47 -12.09
CA THR A 32 -39.03 0.20 -10.69
C THR A 32 -38.64 -1.26 -10.47
N SER A 33 -39.29 -2.20 -11.15
CA SER A 33 -38.91 -3.62 -11.13
C SER A 33 -37.50 -3.84 -11.65
N THR A 34 -37.13 -3.27 -12.80
CA THR A 34 -35.78 -3.42 -13.36
C THR A 34 -34.70 -2.79 -12.47
N VAL A 35 -34.99 -1.66 -11.84
CA VAL A 35 -34.06 -1.00 -10.88
C VAL A 35 -33.88 -1.84 -9.62
N LEU A 36 -34.96 -2.40 -9.07
CA LEU A 36 -34.87 -3.28 -7.89
C LEU A 36 -34.14 -4.58 -8.19
N VAL A 37 -34.38 -5.18 -9.36
CA VAL A 37 -33.71 -6.41 -9.79
C VAL A 37 -32.23 -6.17 -10.06
N SER A 38 -31.86 -5.07 -10.74
CA SER A 38 -30.46 -4.71 -10.97
C SER A 38 -29.73 -4.37 -9.67
N SER A 39 -30.36 -3.62 -8.77
CA SER A 39 -29.80 -3.33 -7.43
C SER A 39 -29.59 -4.62 -6.62
N TRP A 40 -30.54 -5.56 -6.65
CA TRP A 40 -30.39 -6.86 -6.00
C TRP A 40 -29.29 -7.71 -6.63
N ILE A 41 -29.19 -7.76 -7.96
CA ILE A 41 -28.13 -8.49 -8.68
C ILE A 41 -26.76 -7.90 -8.37
N ILE A 42 -26.60 -6.58 -8.40
CA ILE A 42 -25.34 -5.90 -8.07
C ILE A 42 -24.98 -6.21 -6.61
N THR A 43 -25.92 -6.05 -5.68
CA THR A 43 -25.68 -6.36 -4.28
C THR A 43 -25.32 -7.84 -4.11
N PHE A 44 -26.04 -8.77 -4.73
CA PHE A 44 -25.78 -10.20 -4.62
C PHE A 44 -24.44 -10.61 -5.23
N LEU A 45 -24.11 -10.10 -6.43
CA LEU A 45 -22.85 -10.39 -7.14
C LEU A 45 -21.64 -9.79 -6.42
N PHE A 46 -21.75 -8.55 -5.93
CA PHE A 46 -20.65 -7.92 -5.17
C PHE A 46 -20.54 -8.53 -3.77
N THR A 47 -21.62 -8.68 -3.01
CA THR A 47 -21.52 -9.15 -1.60
C THR A 47 -21.11 -10.62 -1.48
N LYS A 48 -21.45 -11.48 -2.46
CA LYS A 48 -21.07 -12.91 -2.42
C LYS A 48 -19.62 -13.17 -2.88
N ASN A 49 -19.01 -12.23 -3.59
CA ASN A 49 -17.69 -12.41 -4.20
C ASN A 49 -16.61 -11.49 -3.60
N LEU A 50 -16.98 -10.71 -2.57
CA LEU A 50 -16.05 -9.90 -1.80
C LEU A 50 -15.73 -10.65 -0.50
N ASN A 51 -14.52 -11.19 -0.42
CA ASN A 51 -13.93 -11.63 0.84
C ASN A 51 -13.12 -10.47 1.45
N GLN A 52 -12.87 -10.52 2.77
CA GLN A 52 -12.13 -9.45 3.46
C GLN A 52 -10.73 -9.21 2.85
N GLU A 53 -10.11 -10.27 2.30
CA GLU A 53 -8.85 -10.27 1.55
C GLU A 53 -8.91 -9.48 0.23
N SER A 54 -10.07 -9.32 -0.39
CA SER A 54 -10.23 -8.54 -1.64
C SER A 54 -10.21 -7.02 -1.43
N PHE A 55 -10.12 -6.59 -0.16
CA PHE A 55 -10.02 -5.18 0.25
C PHE A 55 -8.76 -4.87 1.05
N THR A 56 -7.91 -5.85 1.33
CA THR A 56 -6.56 -5.59 1.85
C THR A 56 -5.66 -5.21 0.67
N PRO A 57 -4.77 -4.21 0.82
CA PRO A 57 -3.69 -4.01 -0.14
C PRO A 57 -2.99 -5.34 -0.45
N GLN A 58 -2.66 -5.58 -1.71
CA GLN A 58 -1.90 -6.78 -2.06
C GLN A 58 -0.49 -6.68 -1.46
N ASP A 59 -0.19 -7.57 -0.52
CA ASP A 59 1.10 -7.70 0.17
C ASP A 59 2.27 -7.74 -0.83
N SER A 60 3.19 -6.79 -0.66
CA SER A 60 4.42 -6.58 -1.41
C SER A 60 5.57 -6.42 -0.41
N PRO A 61 6.71 -7.11 -0.61
CA PRO A 61 7.82 -7.03 0.34
C PRO A 61 8.35 -5.59 0.48
N PRO A 62 8.92 -5.23 1.64
CA PRO A 62 9.43 -3.89 1.88
C PRO A 62 10.71 -3.67 1.07
N LEU A 63 11.07 -2.41 0.86
CA LEU A 63 12.38 -2.04 0.32
C LEU A 63 13.30 -1.57 1.46
N ALA A 64 14.45 -2.25 1.61
CA ALA A 64 15.49 -1.85 2.54
C ALA A 64 16.50 -0.90 1.86
N ILE A 65 16.70 0.28 2.45
CA ILE A 65 17.69 1.27 2.00
C ILE A 65 18.58 1.66 3.18
N ILE A 66 19.90 1.56 2.99
CA ILE A 66 20.88 2.12 3.92
C ILE A 66 21.35 3.46 3.38
N LYS A 67 21.15 4.51 4.18
CA LYS A 67 21.73 5.83 3.94
C LYS A 67 22.91 6.03 4.90
N ASN A 68 24.08 6.30 4.34
CA ASN A 68 25.27 6.68 5.08
C ASN A 68 25.57 8.15 4.82
N THR A 69 25.66 8.96 5.89
CA THR A 69 26.04 10.39 5.80
C THR A 69 27.48 10.65 6.23
N GLY A 70 28.21 9.62 6.66
CA GLY A 70 29.60 9.68 7.10
C GLY A 70 30.60 9.08 6.10
N ALA A 71 31.85 8.93 6.55
CA ALA A 71 32.90 8.31 5.76
C ALA A 71 32.67 6.80 5.62
N LEU A 72 32.96 6.25 4.43
CA LEU A 72 32.99 4.80 4.18
C LEU A 72 34.30 4.15 4.62
N ILE A 73 35.34 4.97 4.85
CA ILE A 73 36.64 4.56 5.37
C ILE A 73 36.75 5.15 6.78
N LEU A 74 36.87 4.28 7.77
CA LEU A 74 37.04 4.65 9.17
C LEU A 74 38.52 4.53 9.53
N SER A 75 39.09 5.64 9.99
CA SER A 75 40.44 5.72 10.53
C SER A 75 40.37 6.22 11.98
N SER A 76 41.51 6.22 12.69
CA SER A 76 41.60 6.68 14.08
C SER A 76 41.09 8.12 14.30
N SER A 77 40.96 8.93 13.24
CA SER A 77 40.41 10.29 13.29
C SER A 77 38.88 10.39 13.09
N SER A 78 38.21 9.31 12.69
CA SER A 78 36.74 9.26 12.49
C SER A 78 36.12 8.20 13.41
N PRO A 79 35.78 8.55 14.66
CA PRO A 79 35.41 7.57 15.67
C PRO A 79 33.98 7.03 15.54
N SER A 80 33.20 7.48 14.56
CA SER A 80 31.78 7.13 14.46
C SER A 80 31.29 7.02 13.02
N LEU A 81 30.44 6.03 12.77
CA LEU A 81 29.70 5.84 11.54
C LEU A 81 28.21 6.10 11.83
N PHE A 82 27.56 6.90 10.99
CA PHE A 82 26.14 7.22 11.13
C PHE A 82 25.37 6.63 9.95
N LEU A 83 24.56 5.62 10.24
CA LEU A 83 23.68 4.96 9.27
C LEU A 83 22.22 5.26 9.61
N SER A 84 21.39 5.39 8.59
CA SER A 84 19.94 5.46 8.74
C SER A 84 19.24 4.56 7.73
N SER A 85 18.03 4.14 8.07
CA SER A 85 17.12 3.42 7.17
C SER A 85 16.26 4.37 6.33
N GLU A 86 16.59 5.67 6.32
CA GLU A 86 15.82 6.70 5.62
C GLU A 86 15.70 6.38 4.12
N GLY A 87 14.47 6.35 3.61
CA GLY A 87 14.16 5.94 2.25
C GLY A 87 13.72 4.48 2.14
N SER A 88 13.88 3.66 3.18
CA SER A 88 13.20 2.37 3.27
C SER A 88 11.69 2.60 3.30
N PHE A 89 10.93 1.80 2.56
CA PHE A 89 9.49 1.95 2.47
C PHE A 89 8.79 0.63 2.16
N ASP A 90 7.55 0.54 2.58
CA ASP A 90 6.63 -0.51 2.17
C ASP A 90 5.78 -0.01 0.98
N PRO A 91 5.80 -0.70 -0.18
CA PRO A 91 4.98 -0.32 -1.34
C PRO A 91 3.47 -0.33 -1.10
N ASP A 92 2.96 -1.20 -0.23
CA ASP A 92 1.53 -1.29 0.09
C ASP A 92 1.16 -0.57 1.40
N GLY A 93 2.19 -0.20 2.18
CA GLY A 93 2.12 0.72 3.30
C GLY A 93 2.35 0.02 4.63
N GLY A 94 1.95 0.65 5.73
CA GLY A 94 2.10 0.06 7.05
C GLY A 94 3.46 0.33 7.72
N LEU A 95 3.72 -0.40 8.80
CA LEU A 95 4.79 -0.10 9.75
C LEU A 95 6.01 -0.98 9.48
N LEU A 96 7.15 -0.32 9.31
CA LEU A 96 8.43 -1.00 9.20
C LEU A 96 9.12 -1.12 10.56
N THR A 97 9.74 -2.29 10.77
CA THR A 97 10.71 -2.53 11.84
C THR A 97 12.09 -2.75 11.25
N TYR A 98 13.13 -2.41 12.02
CA TYR A 98 14.51 -2.36 11.56
C TYR A 98 15.40 -3.22 12.45
N GLU A 99 16.38 -3.88 11.86
CA GLU A 99 17.44 -4.58 12.57
C GLU A 99 18.77 -4.32 11.87
N TRP A 100 19.72 -3.75 12.60
CA TRP A 100 21.10 -3.57 12.14
C TRP A 100 21.96 -4.66 12.73
N ALA A 101 22.76 -5.31 11.88
CA ALA A 101 23.69 -6.36 12.29
C ALA A 101 25.04 -6.24 11.59
N ILE A 102 26.10 -6.64 12.28
CA ILE A 102 27.39 -6.95 11.66
C ILE A 102 27.33 -8.41 11.23
N THR A 103 27.36 -8.65 9.92
CA THR A 103 27.19 -9.98 9.33
C THR A 103 28.48 -10.60 8.83
N ALA A 104 29.50 -9.77 8.58
CA ALA A 104 30.85 -10.22 8.29
C ALA A 104 31.88 -9.17 8.69
N GLY A 105 33.13 -9.60 8.79
CA GLY A 105 34.26 -8.73 9.03
C GLY A 105 35.59 -9.44 8.74
N PRO A 106 36.72 -8.79 9.05
CA PRO A 106 38.04 -9.35 8.84
C PRO A 106 38.20 -10.69 9.57
N THR A 107 38.98 -11.62 9.01
CA THR A 107 39.20 -12.94 9.63
C THR A 107 39.74 -12.85 11.06
N THR A 108 40.48 -11.78 11.38
CA THR A 108 41.04 -11.50 12.71
C THR A 108 40.00 -11.04 13.74
N ALA A 109 38.80 -10.62 13.31
CA ALA A 109 37.79 -10.02 14.16
C ALA A 109 36.93 -11.03 14.95
N HIS A 110 37.01 -12.34 14.65
CA HIS A 110 36.26 -13.40 15.32
C HIS A 110 34.78 -13.05 15.60
N ILE A 111 34.02 -12.78 14.54
CA ILE A 111 32.60 -12.40 14.63
C ILE A 111 31.74 -13.66 14.53
N THR A 112 30.74 -13.80 15.40
CA THR A 112 29.66 -14.81 15.27
C THR A 112 28.47 -14.17 14.55
N PRO A 113 28.17 -14.52 13.29
CA PRO A 113 27.11 -13.86 12.53
C PRO A 113 25.71 -14.46 12.76
N PRO A 114 24.63 -13.65 12.77
CA PRO A 114 24.62 -12.19 12.82
C PRO A 114 24.80 -11.64 14.25
N PHE A 115 25.66 -10.63 14.42
CA PHE A 115 25.78 -9.88 15.67
C PHE A 115 24.90 -8.62 15.59
N ILE A 116 23.76 -8.63 16.29
CA ILE A 116 22.78 -7.54 16.28
C ILE A 116 23.31 -6.35 17.08
N VAL A 117 23.27 -5.15 16.46
CA VAL A 117 23.82 -3.92 17.04
C VAL A 117 22.75 -2.87 17.36
N SER A 118 21.58 -2.89 16.70
CA SER A 118 20.47 -1.98 16.96
C SER A 118 19.17 -2.47 16.33
N HIS A 119 18.02 -2.06 16.88
CA HIS A 119 16.69 -2.24 16.27
C HIS A 119 16.04 -0.89 15.86
N ASP A 120 16.79 0.20 15.95
CA ASP A 120 16.31 1.54 15.63
C ASP A 120 16.44 1.86 14.14
N ALA A 121 15.63 2.80 13.64
CA ALA A 121 15.76 3.33 12.28
C ALA A 121 17.10 4.05 12.02
N TYR A 122 17.80 4.44 13.10
CA TYR A 122 19.11 5.07 13.05
C TYR A 122 20.10 4.21 13.82
N TYR A 123 21.32 4.07 13.28
CA TYR A 123 22.40 3.36 13.92
C TYR A 123 23.66 4.21 13.92
N THR A 124 24.23 4.42 15.10
CA THR A 124 25.56 5.02 15.26
C THR A 124 26.54 3.93 15.65
N ALA A 125 27.43 3.54 14.73
CA ALA A 125 28.46 2.55 15.03
C ALA A 125 29.62 3.21 15.77
N HIS A 126 29.97 2.66 16.93
CA HIS A 126 31.22 2.96 17.60
C HIS A 126 32.33 2.10 16.98
N THR A 127 33.48 2.71 16.65
CA THR A 127 34.62 1.99 16.05
C THR A 127 35.19 0.88 16.93
N SER A 128 34.88 0.87 18.23
CA SER A 128 35.23 -0.23 19.13
C SER A 128 34.63 -1.58 18.73
N LEU A 129 33.49 -1.58 18.02
CA LEU A 129 32.87 -2.80 17.46
C LEU A 129 33.61 -3.28 16.20
N LEU A 130 34.39 -2.40 15.57
CA LEU A 130 35.12 -2.64 14.33
C LEU A 130 36.63 -2.63 14.60
N ALA A 131 37.08 -3.34 15.64
CA ALA A 131 38.41 -3.19 16.23
C ALA A 131 39.59 -3.72 15.38
N SER A 132 39.32 -4.37 14.25
CA SER A 132 40.35 -4.87 13.32
C SER A 132 40.26 -4.13 11.99
N SER A 133 41.42 -3.79 11.44
CA SER A 133 41.49 -3.25 10.07
C SER A 133 41.01 -4.29 9.05
N GLY A 134 40.41 -3.80 7.99
CA GLY A 134 39.80 -4.60 6.93
C GLY A 134 38.34 -4.23 6.69
N ILE A 135 37.66 -5.10 5.93
CA ILE A 135 36.29 -4.82 5.46
C ILE A 135 35.28 -5.46 6.42
N TRP A 136 34.34 -4.64 6.89
CA TRP A 136 33.19 -5.03 7.70
C TRP A 136 31.91 -4.90 6.88
N ILE A 137 30.99 -5.87 7.00
CA ILE A 137 29.69 -5.82 6.34
C ILE A 137 28.62 -5.53 7.38
N ILE A 138 28.00 -4.36 7.25
CA ILE A 138 26.84 -3.98 8.05
C ILE A 138 25.60 -4.24 7.22
N THR A 139 24.65 -4.99 7.78
CA THR A 139 23.38 -5.32 7.14
C THR A 139 22.25 -4.66 7.90
N LEU A 140 21.36 -4.00 7.15
CA LEU A 140 20.04 -3.58 7.62
C LEU A 140 19.02 -4.62 7.14
N THR A 141 18.24 -5.17 8.05
CA THR A 141 17.04 -5.95 7.73
C THR A 141 15.82 -5.11 8.07
N VAL A 142 14.91 -4.98 7.10
CA VAL A 142 13.64 -4.28 7.22
C VAL A 142 12.53 -5.31 7.18
N THR A 143 11.60 -5.23 8.13
CA THR A 143 10.43 -6.12 8.21
C THR A 143 9.16 -5.30 8.24
N ASP A 144 8.18 -5.64 7.39
CA ASP A 144 6.85 -5.01 7.35
C ASP A 144 5.89 -5.59 8.40
N ASN A 145 4.64 -5.11 8.41
CA ASN A 145 3.57 -5.59 9.30
C ASN A 145 3.02 -6.97 8.92
N GLU A 146 3.31 -7.45 7.72
CA GLU A 146 2.96 -8.75 7.17
C GLU A 146 4.08 -9.79 7.39
N ASN A 147 5.13 -9.39 8.11
CA ASN A 147 6.31 -10.17 8.44
C ASN A 147 7.18 -10.59 7.23
N LYS A 148 7.11 -9.89 6.10
CA LYS A 148 8.13 -10.03 5.03
C LYS A 148 9.36 -9.24 5.40
N THR A 149 10.50 -9.80 5.03
CA THR A 149 11.80 -9.21 5.34
C THR A 149 12.64 -9.03 4.08
N VAL A 150 13.33 -7.90 4.01
CA VAL A 150 14.33 -7.61 2.98
C VAL A 150 15.56 -6.99 3.65
N SER A 151 16.74 -7.35 3.17
CA SER A 151 18.00 -6.85 3.70
C SER A 151 18.78 -6.03 2.67
N ALA A 152 19.48 -5.01 3.16
CA ALA A 152 20.49 -4.26 2.42
C ALA A 152 21.84 -4.37 3.16
N SER A 153 22.95 -4.37 2.42
CA SER A 153 24.29 -4.52 3.00
C SER A 153 25.21 -3.38 2.55
N LEU A 154 26.02 -2.89 3.48
CA LEU A 154 26.99 -1.81 3.28
C LEU A 154 28.39 -2.29 3.70
N PRO A 155 29.35 -2.39 2.78
CA PRO A 155 30.75 -2.62 3.14
C PRO A 155 31.38 -1.33 3.69
N ILE A 156 32.03 -1.45 4.85
CA ILE A 156 32.80 -0.39 5.51
C ILE A 156 34.26 -0.83 5.59
N THR A 157 35.17 0.04 5.18
CA THR A 157 36.62 -0.22 5.29
C THR A 157 37.15 0.43 6.57
N VAL A 158 37.88 -0.32 7.38
CA VAL A 158 38.58 0.18 8.57
C VAL A 158 40.07 0.09 8.32
N GLU A 159 40.80 1.18 8.56
CA GLU A 159 42.26 1.27 8.41
C GLU A 159 42.99 1.26 9.75
#